data_AF-A0A497I7F7-F1
#
_entry.id   AF-A0A497I7F7-F1
#
_cell.length_a   1.000
_cell.length_b   1.000
_cell.length_c   1.000
_cell.angle_alpha   90.00
_cell.angle_beta   90.00
_cell.angle_gamma   90.00
#
_symmetry.space_group_name_H-M   'P 1'
#
loop_
_entity.id
_entity.type
_entity.pdbx_description
1 polymer ?
#
loop_
_entity_poly.entity_id
_entity_poly.type
_entity_poly.pdbx_seq_one_letter_code
_entity_poly.pdbx_strand_id
1 'polypeptide(L)'
;MAVPGLRVLRRRLDPRAYAKLIDRGFSRISRVIVHPKYRGIGVGTMLVRETLKLAGTPYVEALAVMARYNPFFEKAGMKRIEYRPRSEELVGRALR
;
A
#
# COMPACT_ATOMS: atom_id res chain seq x y z
N MET A 1 -9.36 7.55 -0.25
CA MET A 1 -8.09 7.54 -1.02
C MET A 1 -6.95 7.46 -0.04
N ALA A 2 -5.87 6.74 -0.33
CA ALA A 2 -4.77 6.50 0.63
C ALA A 2 -4.05 7.78 1.08
N VAL A 3 -3.90 8.75 0.17
CA VAL A 3 -3.22 10.03 0.44
C VAL A 3 -4.14 11.20 0.07
N PRO A 4 -4.55 12.05 1.04
CA PRO A 4 -5.33 13.26 0.78
C PRO A 4 -4.61 14.20 -0.20
N GLY A 5 -5.35 14.89 -1.08
CA GLY A 5 -4.79 15.90 -1.98
C GLY A 5 -4.08 15.38 -3.25
N LEU A 6 -3.70 14.10 -3.31
CA LEU A 6 -2.99 13.53 -4.48
C LEU A 6 -3.80 13.68 -5.79
N ARG A 7 -5.13 13.58 -5.72
CA ARG A 7 -6.03 13.78 -6.87
C ARG A 7 -6.00 15.20 -7.40
N VAL A 8 -5.84 16.18 -6.52
CA VAL A 8 -5.75 17.59 -6.88
C VAL A 8 -4.42 17.86 -7.56
N LEU A 9 -3.33 17.32 -7.00
CA LEU A 9 -1.99 17.42 -7.59
C LEU A 9 -1.94 16.81 -9.00
N ARG A 10 -2.56 15.63 -9.21
CA ARG A 10 -2.65 15.00 -10.53
C ARG A 10 -3.36 15.87 -11.58
N ARG A 11 -4.33 16.70 -11.18
CA ARG A 11 -5.04 17.61 -12.10
C ARG A 11 -4.28 18.90 -12.37
N ARG A 12 -3.39 19.31 -11.48
CA ARG A 12 -2.67 20.60 -11.54
C ARG A 12 -1.28 20.49 -12.16
N LEU A 13 -0.60 19.36 -11.99
CA LEU A 13 0.77 19.15 -12.46
C LEU A 13 0.77 18.54 -13.86
N ASP A 14 1.82 18.84 -14.63
CA ASP A 14 2.10 18.11 -15.85
C ASP A 14 2.43 16.62 -15.54
N PRO A 15 2.22 15.71 -16.49
CA PRO A 15 2.40 14.28 -16.24
C PRO A 15 3.81 13.89 -15.76
N ARG A 16 4.86 14.58 -16.24
CA ARG A 16 6.25 14.27 -15.87
C ARG A 16 6.56 14.76 -14.45
N ALA A 17 6.12 15.96 -14.09
CA ALA A 17 6.27 16.48 -12.74
C ALA A 17 5.48 15.63 -11.73
N TYR A 18 4.28 15.18 -12.08
CA TYR A 18 3.50 14.28 -11.23
C TYR A 18 4.21 12.94 -11.03
N ALA A 19 4.72 12.30 -12.09
CA ALA A 19 5.46 11.05 -11.98
C ALA A 19 6.69 11.21 -11.05
N LYS A 20 7.49 12.26 -11.26
CA LYS A 20 8.66 12.57 -10.43
C LYS A 20 8.31 12.80 -8.96
N LEU A 21 7.14 13.38 -8.68
CA LEU A 21 6.64 13.55 -7.31
C LEU A 21 6.28 12.20 -6.67
N ILE A 22 5.64 11.30 -7.41
CA ILE A 22 5.34 9.95 -6.93
C ILE A 22 6.62 9.16 -6.67
N ASP A 23 7.55 9.15 -7.62
CA ASP A 23 8.81 8.39 -7.50
C ASP A 23 9.65 8.81 -6.29
N ARG A 24 9.58 10.09 -5.91
CA ARG A 24 10.29 10.62 -4.72
C ARG A 24 9.50 10.45 -3.43
N GLY A 25 8.17 10.39 -3.51
CA GLY A 25 7.28 10.42 -2.35
C GLY A 25 6.89 9.04 -1.81
N PHE A 26 7.05 7.99 -2.61
CA PHE A 26 6.52 6.67 -2.31
C PHE A 26 7.57 5.58 -2.39
N SER A 27 7.62 4.73 -1.36
CA SER A 27 8.27 3.42 -1.42
C SER A 27 7.22 2.33 -1.42
N ARG A 28 7.46 1.28 -2.21
CA ARG A 28 6.58 0.12 -2.26
C ARG A 28 7.27 -1.09 -1.66
N ILE A 29 6.64 -1.72 -0.67
CA ILE A 29 7.00 -3.06 -0.24
C ILE A 29 6.58 -4.02 -1.35
N SER A 30 7.55 -4.49 -2.11
CA SER A 30 7.30 -5.44 -3.20
C SER A 30 6.92 -6.81 -2.65
N ARG A 31 7.68 -7.31 -1.67
CA ARG A 31 7.46 -8.61 -1.02
C ARG A 31 8.03 -8.62 0.41
N VAL A 32 7.39 -9.39 1.28
CA VAL A 32 7.91 -9.77 2.60
C VAL A 32 8.06 -11.29 2.61
N ILE A 33 9.30 -11.77 2.72
CA ILE A 33 9.59 -13.21 2.66
C ILE A 33 10.08 -13.67 4.02
N VAL A 34 9.40 -14.68 4.57
CA VAL A 34 9.78 -15.34 5.82
C VAL A 34 9.91 -16.83 5.53
N HIS A 35 11.07 -17.39 5.86
CA HIS A 35 11.32 -18.82 5.74
C HIS A 35 10.25 -19.60 6.54
N PRO A 36 9.70 -20.73 6.03
CA PRO A 36 8.61 -21.47 6.67
C PRO A 36 8.81 -21.75 8.16
N LYS A 37 10.03 -22.14 8.56
CA LYS A 37 10.44 -22.39 9.95
C LYS A 37 10.14 -21.24 10.92
N TYR A 38 10.11 -20.00 10.45
CA TYR A 38 9.92 -18.79 11.27
C TYR A 38 8.56 -18.13 11.05
N ARG A 39 7.61 -18.82 10.42
CA ARG A 39 6.23 -18.33 10.28
C ARG A 39 5.48 -18.49 11.60
N GLY A 40 4.44 -17.68 11.80
CA GLY A 40 3.58 -17.74 13.00
C GLY A 40 4.12 -17.01 14.23
N ILE A 41 5.43 -16.77 14.33
CA ILE A 41 6.06 -16.12 15.50
C ILE A 41 6.21 -14.59 15.37
N GLY A 42 5.64 -13.97 14.33
CA GLY A 42 5.63 -12.51 14.17
C GLY A 42 6.82 -11.88 13.46
N VAL A 43 7.76 -12.66 12.90
CA VAL A 43 8.93 -12.14 12.15
C VAL A 43 8.52 -11.20 11.01
N GLY A 44 7.46 -11.51 10.26
CA GLY A 44 6.98 -10.65 9.17
C GLY A 44 6.53 -9.28 9.66
N THR A 45 5.82 -9.22 10.79
CA THR A 45 5.40 -7.96 11.42
C THR A 45 6.61 -7.15 11.86
N MET A 46 7.59 -7.80 12.50
CA MET A 46 8.83 -7.15 12.94
C MET A 46 9.59 -6.56 11.76
N LEU A 47 9.81 -7.34 10.70
CA LEU A 47 10.51 -6.88 9.50
C LEU A 47 9.86 -5.63 8.90
N VAL A 48 8.53 -5.64 8.75
CA VAL A 48 7.82 -4.46 8.22
C VAL A 48 7.99 -3.27 9.16
N ARG A 49 7.71 -3.44 10.45
CA ARG A 49 7.76 -2.35 11.43
C ARG A 49 9.13 -1.68 11.50
N GLU A 50 10.20 -2.47 11.51
CA GLU A 50 11.57 -1.91 11.55
C GLU A 50 11.95 -1.29 10.19
N THR A 51 11.50 -1.86 9.07
CA THR A 51 11.76 -1.29 7.72
C THR A 51 11.04 0.03 7.50
N LEU A 52 9.82 0.19 8.02
CA LEU A 52 9.05 1.44 7.87
C LEU A 52 9.81 2.67 8.39
N LYS A 53 10.60 2.50 9.45
CA LYS A 53 11.43 3.57 10.03
C LYS A 53 12.62 3.95 9.13
N LEU A 54 13.02 3.06 8.23
CA LEU A 54 14.21 3.18 7.38
C LEU A 54 13.87 3.54 5.92
N ALA A 55 12.59 3.49 5.52
CA ALA A 55 12.18 3.65 4.13
C ALA A 55 12.52 5.02 3.51
N GLY A 56 12.71 6.07 4.32
CA GLY A 56 13.14 7.40 3.87
C GLY A 56 12.13 8.17 3.02
N THR A 57 11.00 7.56 2.64
CA THR A 57 9.93 8.20 1.87
C THR A 57 8.72 8.54 2.76
N PRO A 58 8.01 9.64 2.48
CA PRO A 58 6.80 10.04 3.23
C PRO A 58 5.70 8.97 3.27
N TYR A 59 5.57 8.17 2.21
CA TYR A 59 4.54 7.14 2.11
C TYR A 59 5.16 5.79 1.78
N VAL A 60 4.73 4.75 2.50
CA VAL A 60 5.06 3.37 2.18
C VAL A 60 3.77 2.61 1.88
N GLU A 61 3.73 1.92 0.75
CA GLU A 61 2.57 1.14 0.33
C GLU A 61 2.89 -0.34 0.08
N ALA A 62 1.86 -1.18 0.22
CA ALA A 62 1.90 -2.58 -0.12
C ALA A 62 0.55 -2.99 -0.70
N LEU A 63 0.56 -3.69 -1.85
CA LEU A 63 -0.65 -4.35 -2.37
C LEU A 63 -0.71 -5.76 -1.82
N ALA A 64 -1.76 -6.08 -1.07
CA ALA A 64 -1.88 -7.35 -0.41
C ALA A 64 -3.33 -7.85 -0.43
N VAL A 65 -3.60 -8.84 -1.29
CA VAL A 65 -4.90 -9.55 -1.30
C VAL A 65 -5.15 -10.27 0.03
N MET A 66 -4.07 -10.85 0.58
CA MET A 66 -4.10 -11.63 1.82
C MET A 66 -4.18 -10.79 3.10
N ALA A 67 -4.01 -9.46 3.01
CA ALA A 67 -4.09 -8.58 4.19
C ALA A 67 -5.45 -8.66 4.89
N ARG A 68 -6.51 -9.05 4.16
CA ARG A 68 -7.85 -9.29 4.73
C ARG A 68 -7.90 -10.48 5.70
N TYR A 69 -7.03 -11.47 5.51
CA TYR A 69 -6.98 -12.70 6.32
C TYR A 69 -5.89 -12.64 7.39
N ASN A 70 -4.76 -12.01 7.07
CA ASN A 70 -3.66 -11.81 8.00
C ASN A 70 -3.30 -10.32 8.12
N PRO A 71 -3.73 -9.63 9.19
CA PRO A 71 -3.53 -8.19 9.37
C PRO A 71 -2.10 -7.85 9.85
N PHE A 72 -1.07 -8.56 9.39
CA PHE A 72 0.30 -8.33 9.88
C PHE A 72 0.87 -6.97 9.46
N PHE A 73 0.45 -6.43 8.30
CA PHE A 73 0.80 -5.06 7.90
C PHE A 73 0.20 -4.02 8.86
N GLU A 74 -1.06 -4.22 9.28
CA GLU A 74 -1.72 -3.33 10.26
C GLU A 74 -1.06 -3.44 11.63
N LYS A 75 -0.74 -4.66 12.06
CA LYS A 75 0.05 -4.91 13.30
C LYS A 75 1.45 -4.30 13.24
N ALA A 76 2.00 -4.10 12.05
CA ALA A 76 3.29 -3.43 11.85
C ALA A 76 3.19 -1.90 11.81
N GLY A 77 1.97 -1.34 11.88
CA GLY A 77 1.70 0.10 11.90
C GLY A 77 1.21 0.68 10.57
N MET A 78 0.95 -0.15 9.56
CA MET A 78 0.35 0.33 8.31
C MET A 78 -1.16 0.53 8.45
N LYS A 79 -1.74 1.39 7.61
CA LYS A 79 -3.19 1.58 7.54
C LYS A 79 -3.77 0.79 6.38
N ARG A 80 -4.78 -0.06 6.64
CA ARG A 80 -5.53 -0.73 5.58
C ARG A 80 -6.35 0.28 4.79
N ILE A 81 -6.18 0.24 3.46
CA ILE A 81 -6.96 1.02 2.51
C ILE A 81 -7.70 0.03 1.61
N GLU A 82 -9.03 0.01 1.70
CA GLU A 82 -9.88 -0.78 0.81
C GLU A 82 -9.73 -0.29 -0.63
N TYR A 83 -9.35 -1.19 -1.53
CA TYR A 83 -9.32 -0.93 -2.96
C TYR A 83 -10.50 -1.64 -3.62
N ARG A 84 -11.34 -0.86 -4.30
CA ARG A 84 -12.41 -1.38 -5.17
C ARG A 84 -12.03 -1.10 -6.62
N PRO A 85 -11.84 -2.14 -7.45
CA PRO A 85 -11.66 -1.94 -8.88
C PRO A 85 -12.86 -1.22 -9.47
N ARG A 86 -12.61 -0.29 -10.39
CA ARG A 86 -13.69 0.41 -11.11
C ARG A 86 -14.56 -0.57 -11.93
N SER A 87 -13.98 -1.68 -12.40
CA SER A 87 -14.69 -2.73 -13.11
C SER A 87 -15.77 -3.39 -12.25
N GLU A 88 -15.49 -3.69 -10.99
CA GLU A 88 -16.50 -4.23 -10.06
C GLU A 88 -17.64 -3.24 -9.81
N GLU A 89 -17.32 -1.93 -9.72
CA GLU A 89 -18.33 -0.88 -9.58
C GLU A 89 -19.26 -0.77 -10.80
N LEU A 90 -18.71 -0.96 -12.01
CA LEU A 90 -19.47 -0.93 -13.25
C LEU A 90 -20.35 -2.18 -13.42
N VAL A 91 -19.82 -3.36 -13.13
CA VAL A 91 -20.58 -4.62 -13.19
C VAL A 91 -21.74 -4.61 -12.19
N GLY A 92 -21.50 -4.15 -10.95
CA GLY A 92 -22.56 -4.03 -9.94
C GLY A 92 -23.64 -3.00 -10.28
N ARG A 93 -23.38 -2.04 -11.19
CA ARG A 93 -24.38 -1.11 -11.72
C ARG A 93 -25.15 -1.67 -12.90
N ALA A 94 -24.54 -2.52 -13.71
CA ALA A 94 -25.18 -3.15 -14.87
C ALA A 94 -26.10 -4.33 -14.48
N LEU A 95 -25.85 -4.94 -13.31
CA LEU A 95 -26.66 -6.04 -12.75
C LEU A 95 -27.77 -5.56 -11.79
N ARG A 96 -28.04 -4.25 -11.74
CA ARG A 96 -29.17 -3.64 -11.02
C ARG A 96 -30.15 -3.05 -12.02
#